data_AF-A0A953YY13-F1
#
_entry.id   AF-A0A953YY13-F1
#
_cell.length_a   1.000
_cell.length_b   1.000
_cell.length_c   1.000
_cell.angle_alpha   90.00
_cell.angle_beta   90.00
_cell.angle_gamma   90.00
#
_symmetry.space_group_name_H-M   'P 1'
#
loop_
_entity.id
_entity.type
_entity.pdbx_description
1 polymer ?
#
loop_
_entity_poly.entity_id
_entity_poly.type
_entity_poly.pdbx_seq_one_letter_code
_entity_poly.pdbx_strand_id
1 'polypeptide(L)'
;MSEGPNINEGAIVNFVLDSTKERYQRLSWQGSFVEYLGRVAEDPYKHTRTAYQLMRDMLYHFGVRSHEDNGEKIQAFKLFDDPFGSGSERIFGLERSIKQIVNYIDAGAREQSKERILILHGPVGTAKTSIGDMIARGLEAYTAAPEGEVYTFSWRFGKDFNGQGGGAIGFGGSSKADYAGLHNPVAVLPSQLHEHPLLLIPKEERSQLLEKMFKSKGLSDEFVIPHKLIDGELEYNSKQIYNYLIRLYEGNWLKVMDHVLVQRVQFSESAGIGIAKIPPQSNAESASQAVSIDENFRFISNLLTSVNLVRYFGKYVHGNRGLVHYSDIFKKPSAYLQHLLGAVEEHRMDFGEVGNHIDCCIIGTTNIHEYLALRQDPISKALRSRMRKLDVPYLRNYRDEEKIYRRGLRPFRKKLKIAPHTTELASKWAVMTRVEPSELHQSEELDAETRELLANLTPSTKAMIYAGMVPPHFSNKDRQKLTQRTRRMLFNEIKYEGMNGVATRTLQNLIADMCEETKADCITPFRVFDLLEELVEQGPENHDFLAREAEGQWFDFLGFVTVLRREYDEILASEIGNSIVDIDEAEME
;
A
#
# COMPACT_ATOMS: atom_id res chain seq x y z
N MET A 1 -37.15 14.12 -21.90
CA MET A 1 -36.95 14.08 -20.44
C MET A 1 -37.07 12.63 -20.03
N SER A 2 -35.94 11.95 -19.84
CA SER A 2 -35.93 10.56 -19.35
C SER A 2 -36.22 10.59 -17.85
N GLU A 3 -37.38 10.06 -17.45
CA GLU A 3 -37.68 9.80 -16.05
C GLU A 3 -36.57 8.90 -15.48
N GLY A 4 -35.78 9.44 -14.54
CA GLY A 4 -34.81 8.65 -13.79
C GLY A 4 -35.53 7.58 -12.97
N PRO A 5 -34.86 6.46 -12.64
CA PRO A 5 -35.50 5.39 -11.89
C PRO A 5 -36.03 5.94 -10.57
N ASN A 6 -37.35 5.83 -10.38
CA ASN A 6 -38.05 6.32 -9.21
C ASN A 6 -37.76 5.35 -8.05
N ILE A 7 -36.64 5.56 -7.36
CA ILE A 7 -36.22 4.70 -6.25
C ILE A 7 -37.14 5.01 -5.05
N ASN A 8 -38.06 4.09 -4.75
CA ASN A 8 -39.00 4.19 -3.63
C ASN A 8 -38.25 4.05 -2.28
N GLU A 9 -38.65 4.83 -1.26
CA GLU A 9 -38.08 4.82 0.09
C GLU A 9 -38.01 3.40 0.69
N GLY A 10 -39.05 2.58 0.49
CA GLY A 10 -39.06 1.19 0.95
C GLY A 10 -38.03 0.29 0.27
N ALA A 11 -37.70 0.55 -1.00
CA ALA A 11 -36.65 -0.19 -1.71
C ALA A 11 -35.25 0.19 -1.22
N ILE A 12 -35.04 1.46 -0.86
CA ILE A 12 -33.78 1.95 -0.26
C ILE A 12 -33.58 1.30 1.11
N VAL A 13 -34.61 1.31 1.95
CA VAL A 13 -34.54 0.73 3.30
C VAL A 13 -34.28 -0.77 3.24
N ASN A 14 -34.99 -1.52 2.38
CA ASN A 14 -34.77 -2.96 2.24
C ASN A 14 -33.37 -3.28 1.71
N PHE A 15 -32.88 -2.54 0.72
CA PHE A 15 -31.50 -2.70 0.22
C PHE A 15 -30.45 -2.46 1.30
N VAL A 16 -30.62 -1.42 2.12
CA VAL A 16 -29.73 -1.14 3.26
C VAL A 16 -29.83 -2.23 4.32
N LEU A 17 -31.03 -2.71 4.65
CA LEU A 17 -31.24 -3.76 5.64
C LEU A 17 -30.60 -5.09 5.23
N ASP A 18 -30.84 -5.55 4.01
CA ASP A 18 -30.30 -6.81 3.49
C ASP A 18 -28.77 -6.74 3.43
N SER A 19 -28.22 -5.65 2.87
CA SER A 19 -26.77 -5.47 2.79
C SER A 19 -26.08 -5.29 4.15
N THR A 20 -26.78 -4.72 5.14
CA THR A 20 -26.27 -4.57 6.51
C THR A 20 -26.31 -5.90 7.25
N LYS A 21 -27.40 -6.67 7.11
CA LYS A 21 -27.55 -7.97 7.76
C LYS A 21 -26.53 -8.98 7.25
N GLU A 22 -26.30 -9.03 5.93
CA GLU A 22 -25.25 -9.86 5.35
C GLU A 22 -23.85 -9.46 5.82
N ARG A 23 -23.53 -8.16 5.84
CA ARG A 23 -22.24 -7.66 6.36
C ARG A 23 -22.06 -8.01 7.83
N TYR A 24 -23.08 -7.78 8.64
CA TYR A 24 -23.06 -8.09 10.06
C TYR A 24 -22.81 -9.59 10.28
N GLN A 25 -23.59 -10.47 9.64
CA GLN A 25 -23.43 -11.93 9.79
C GLN A 25 -22.05 -12.46 9.37
N ARG A 26 -21.43 -11.88 8.34
CA ARG A 26 -20.07 -12.27 7.91
C ARG A 26 -18.98 -11.82 8.88
N LEU A 27 -19.16 -10.64 9.49
CA LEU A 27 -18.13 -9.98 10.29
C LEU A 27 -18.28 -10.22 11.80
N SER A 28 -19.45 -10.70 12.26
CA SER A 28 -19.80 -10.76 13.69
C SER A 28 -19.50 -12.08 14.38
N TRP A 29 -18.67 -12.96 13.81
CA TRP A 29 -18.35 -14.21 14.51
C TRP A 29 -17.75 -13.91 15.88
N GLN A 30 -18.39 -14.45 16.91
CA GLN A 30 -17.94 -14.44 18.29
C GLN A 30 -18.14 -15.85 18.84
N GLY A 31 -17.18 -16.33 19.61
CA GLY A 31 -17.22 -17.70 20.11
C GLY A 31 -16.29 -17.92 21.30
N SER A 32 -16.37 -19.12 21.85
CA SER A 32 -15.47 -19.54 22.92
C SER A 32 -14.05 -19.75 22.40
N PHE A 33 -13.07 -19.76 23.31
CA PHE A 33 -11.69 -20.09 22.95
C PHE A 33 -11.59 -21.50 22.31
N VAL A 34 -12.38 -22.46 22.79
CA VAL A 34 -12.40 -23.83 22.27
C VAL A 34 -12.91 -23.90 20.83
N GLU A 35 -13.98 -23.17 20.52
CA GLU A 35 -14.50 -23.07 19.14
C GLU A 35 -13.47 -22.46 18.20
N TYR A 36 -12.74 -21.44 18.67
CA TYR A 36 -11.64 -20.86 17.91
C TYR A 36 -10.51 -21.88 17.66
N LEU A 37 -10.11 -22.67 18.66
CA LEU A 37 -9.11 -23.73 18.46
C LEU A 37 -9.55 -24.77 17.43
N GLY A 38 -10.86 -25.07 17.35
CA GLY A 38 -11.43 -25.90 16.29
C GLY A 38 -11.14 -25.32 14.90
N ARG A 39 -11.37 -24.01 14.70
CA ARG A 39 -11.03 -23.32 13.44
C ARG A 39 -9.54 -23.37 13.14
N VAL A 40 -8.69 -23.12 14.13
CA VAL A 40 -7.22 -23.23 13.97
C VAL A 40 -6.81 -24.65 13.57
N ALA A 41 -7.45 -25.69 14.10
CA ALA A 41 -7.17 -27.06 13.70
C ALA A 41 -7.64 -27.38 12.27
N GLU A 42 -8.70 -26.75 11.80
CA GLU A 42 -9.19 -26.88 10.41
C GLU A 42 -8.21 -26.28 9.41
N ASP A 43 -7.76 -25.05 9.65
CA ASP A 43 -6.78 -24.33 8.83
C ASP A 43 -5.72 -23.61 9.69
N PRO A 44 -4.65 -24.31 10.08
CA PRO A 44 -3.61 -23.77 10.96
C PRO A 44 -2.90 -22.57 10.33
N TYR A 45 -2.63 -22.58 9.03
CA TYR A 45 -1.91 -21.49 8.37
C TYR A 45 -2.75 -20.21 8.41
N LYS A 46 -3.99 -20.27 7.90
CA LYS A 46 -4.86 -19.10 7.80
C LYS A 46 -5.04 -18.38 9.14
N HIS A 47 -5.14 -19.14 10.23
CA HIS A 47 -5.39 -18.60 11.56
C HIS A 47 -4.13 -18.36 12.39
N THR A 48 -2.94 -18.46 11.80
CA THR A 48 -1.66 -18.13 12.46
C THR A 48 -0.87 -17.06 11.73
N ARG A 49 -1.42 -16.44 10.67
CA ARG A 49 -0.70 -15.46 9.86
C ARG A 49 -0.23 -14.24 10.65
N THR A 50 1.03 -13.88 10.44
CA THR A 50 1.58 -12.57 10.84
C THR A 50 1.13 -11.46 9.91
N ALA A 51 1.43 -10.20 10.26
CA ALA A 51 1.21 -9.05 9.40
C ALA A 51 1.82 -9.26 7.99
N TYR A 52 3.06 -9.77 7.89
CA TYR A 52 3.72 -10.04 6.60
C TYR A 52 3.04 -11.13 5.79
N GLN A 53 2.66 -12.24 6.43
CA GLN A 53 1.94 -13.33 5.76
C GLN A 53 0.54 -12.88 5.31
N LEU A 54 -0.16 -12.12 6.14
CA LEU A 54 -1.48 -11.56 5.81
C LEU A 54 -1.41 -10.61 4.62
N MET A 55 -0.42 -9.71 4.54
CA MET A 55 -0.28 -8.83 3.36
C MET A 55 0.17 -9.59 2.13
N ARG A 56 1.03 -10.59 2.26
CA ARG A 56 1.42 -11.45 1.14
C ARG A 56 0.18 -12.10 0.53
N ASP A 57 -0.62 -12.79 1.35
CA ASP A 57 -1.83 -13.47 0.89
C ASP A 57 -2.83 -12.48 0.29
N MET A 58 -2.97 -11.30 0.91
CA MET A 58 -3.79 -10.20 0.38
C MET A 58 -3.35 -9.78 -1.02
N LEU A 59 -2.05 -9.57 -1.26
CA LEU A 59 -1.52 -9.16 -2.56
C LEU A 59 -1.82 -10.19 -3.65
N TYR A 60 -1.73 -11.48 -3.33
CA TYR A 60 -2.04 -12.57 -4.26
C TYR A 60 -3.54 -12.83 -4.43
N HIS A 61 -4.36 -12.55 -3.41
CA HIS A 61 -5.81 -12.74 -3.43
C HIS A 61 -6.50 -11.96 -4.55
N PHE A 62 -6.12 -10.70 -4.78
CA PHE A 62 -6.68 -9.89 -5.87
C PHE A 62 -6.25 -10.39 -7.27
N GLY A 63 -5.24 -11.24 -7.34
CA GLY A 63 -4.73 -11.86 -8.56
C GLY A 63 -3.54 -11.14 -9.18
N VAL A 64 -2.78 -11.91 -9.97
CA VAL A 64 -1.56 -11.46 -10.63
C VAL A 64 -1.69 -11.70 -12.13
N ARG A 65 -1.32 -10.70 -12.95
CA ARG A 65 -1.19 -10.84 -14.40
C ARG A 65 0.28 -10.83 -14.81
N SER A 66 0.62 -11.58 -15.86
CA SER A 66 1.92 -11.41 -16.52
C SER A 66 1.85 -10.20 -17.46
N HIS A 67 2.86 -9.34 -17.38
CA HIS A 67 3.01 -8.16 -18.22
C HIS A 67 4.44 -8.13 -18.75
N GLU A 68 4.61 -7.96 -20.07
CA GLU A 68 5.93 -7.72 -20.66
C GLU A 68 6.18 -6.22 -20.69
N ASP A 69 7.24 -5.77 -20.03
CA ASP A 69 7.68 -4.38 -20.02
C ASP A 69 9.14 -4.33 -20.49
N ASN A 70 9.38 -3.70 -21.64
CA ASN A 70 10.70 -3.49 -22.24
C ASN A 70 11.55 -4.79 -22.33
N GLY A 71 10.93 -5.89 -22.78
CA GLY A 71 11.59 -7.18 -22.96
C GLY A 71 11.76 -8.01 -21.67
N GLU A 72 11.21 -7.55 -20.54
CA GLU A 72 11.20 -8.29 -19.29
C GLU A 72 9.77 -8.70 -18.89
N LYS A 73 9.58 -9.99 -18.57
CA LYS A 73 8.32 -10.49 -18.01
C LYS A 73 8.23 -10.14 -16.53
N ILE A 74 7.29 -9.26 -16.20
CA ILE A 74 7.05 -8.76 -14.85
C ILE A 74 5.63 -9.19 -14.41
N GLN A 75 5.47 -9.41 -13.11
CA GLN A 75 4.17 -9.68 -12.51
C GLN A 75 3.52 -8.35 -12.13
N ALA A 76 2.32 -8.10 -12.64
CA ALA A 76 1.51 -6.95 -12.27
C ALA A 76 0.37 -7.43 -11.36
N PHE A 77 0.30 -6.84 -10.17
CA PHE A 77 -0.67 -7.20 -9.13
C PHE A 77 -1.95 -6.38 -9.33
N LYS A 78 -3.10 -7.06 -9.45
CA LYS A 78 -4.39 -6.43 -9.76
C LYS A 78 -4.90 -5.48 -8.67
N LEU A 79 -4.40 -5.62 -7.44
CA LEU A 79 -4.68 -4.67 -6.35
C LEU A 79 -4.39 -3.22 -6.79
N PHE A 80 -3.28 -3.00 -7.50
CA PHE A 80 -2.86 -1.65 -7.91
C PHE A 80 -3.62 -1.12 -9.15
N ASP A 81 -4.51 -1.93 -9.73
CA ASP A 81 -5.49 -1.45 -10.71
C ASP A 81 -6.71 -0.78 -10.05
N ASP A 82 -6.73 -0.67 -8.72
CA ASP A 82 -7.82 -0.10 -7.90
C ASP A 82 -9.16 -0.82 -8.13
N PRO A 83 -9.30 -2.07 -7.62
CA PRO A 83 -10.54 -2.85 -7.74
C PRO A 83 -11.71 -2.24 -6.95
N PHE A 84 -11.44 -1.28 -6.05
CA PHE A 84 -12.43 -0.69 -5.15
C PHE A 84 -13.07 0.57 -5.75
N GLY A 85 -12.26 1.42 -6.38
CA GLY A 85 -12.67 2.70 -6.98
C GLY A 85 -12.94 2.64 -8.48
N SER A 86 -13.04 1.45 -9.07
CA SER A 86 -13.15 1.26 -10.53
C SER A 86 -12.00 1.92 -11.31
N GLY A 87 -10.78 1.81 -10.79
CA GLY A 87 -9.59 2.38 -11.43
C GLY A 87 -9.42 3.89 -11.24
N SER A 88 -10.13 4.54 -10.32
CA SER A 88 -9.97 5.97 -10.05
C SER A 88 -8.61 6.26 -9.45
N GLU A 89 -8.10 5.42 -8.56
CA GLU A 89 -6.80 5.57 -7.91
C GLU A 89 -5.74 4.61 -8.46
N ARG A 90 -5.97 4.05 -9.65
CA ARG A 90 -5.04 3.13 -10.31
C ARG A 90 -3.61 3.68 -10.41
N ILE A 91 -2.64 2.81 -10.16
CA ILE A 91 -1.21 3.09 -10.30
C ILE A 91 -0.74 2.54 -11.65
N PHE A 92 0.00 3.33 -12.42
CA PHE A 92 0.47 2.99 -13.76
C PHE A 92 2.00 2.95 -13.81
N GLY A 93 2.58 2.03 -14.57
CA GLY A 93 4.00 2.03 -14.95
C GLY A 93 5.01 1.82 -13.80
N LEU A 94 4.55 1.37 -12.63
CA LEU A 94 5.39 1.11 -11.44
C LEU A 94 5.48 -0.39 -11.09
N GLU A 95 5.15 -1.27 -12.03
CA GLU A 95 5.11 -2.73 -11.85
C GLU A 95 6.43 -3.29 -11.31
N ARG A 96 7.57 -2.73 -11.74
CA ARG A 96 8.90 -3.14 -11.24
C ARG A 96 9.12 -2.76 -9.78
N SER A 97 8.80 -1.52 -9.40
CA SER A 97 8.89 -1.06 -8.01
C SER A 97 7.93 -1.85 -7.12
N ILE A 98 6.70 -2.09 -7.59
CA ILE A 98 5.71 -2.94 -6.92
C ILE A 98 6.25 -4.36 -6.72
N LYS A 99 6.83 -4.99 -7.75
CA LYS A 99 7.44 -6.32 -7.63
C LYS A 99 8.54 -6.36 -6.56
N GLN A 100 9.35 -5.31 -6.45
CA GLN A 100 10.36 -5.24 -5.38
C GLN A 100 9.74 -5.12 -3.98
N ILE A 101 8.62 -4.39 -3.84
CA ILE A 101 7.85 -4.32 -2.60
C ILE A 101 7.29 -5.70 -2.24
N VAL A 102 6.69 -6.39 -3.21
CA VAL A 102 6.15 -7.75 -2.99
C VAL A 102 7.26 -8.72 -2.62
N ASN A 103 8.39 -8.72 -3.33
CA ASN A 103 9.54 -9.56 -2.98
C ASN A 103 10.03 -9.33 -1.54
N TYR A 104 9.99 -8.08 -1.08
CA TYR A 104 10.34 -7.73 0.30
C TYR A 104 9.30 -8.27 1.30
N ILE A 105 7.99 -8.17 0.99
CA ILE A 105 6.92 -8.74 1.82
C ILE A 105 7.01 -10.27 1.85
N ASP A 106 7.29 -10.93 0.71
CA ASP A 106 7.50 -12.37 0.61
C ASP A 106 8.68 -12.83 1.47
N ALA A 107 9.79 -12.08 1.45
CA ALA A 107 10.96 -12.40 2.28
C ALA A 107 10.64 -12.31 3.78
N GLY A 108 9.83 -11.32 4.19
CA GLY A 108 9.33 -11.21 5.56
C GLY A 108 8.36 -12.35 5.91
N ALA A 109 7.44 -12.69 5.02
CA ALA A 109 6.44 -13.75 5.23
C ALA A 109 7.06 -15.16 5.35
N ARG A 110 8.24 -15.37 4.76
CA ARG A 110 9.05 -16.60 4.88
C ARG A 110 10.06 -16.57 6.01
N GLU A 111 10.13 -15.48 6.78
CA GLU A 111 11.11 -15.26 7.86
C GLU A 111 12.59 -15.40 7.40
N GLN A 112 12.86 -15.21 6.10
CA GLN A 112 14.19 -15.39 5.50
C GLN A 112 15.10 -14.17 5.70
N SER A 113 14.53 -13.03 6.11
CA SER A 113 15.26 -11.81 6.39
C SER A 113 14.81 -11.22 7.72
N LYS A 114 15.75 -10.66 8.50
CA LYS A 114 15.39 -9.78 9.62
C LYS A 114 14.46 -8.70 9.08
N GLU A 115 13.29 -8.57 9.69
CA GLU A 115 12.32 -7.55 9.29
C GLU A 115 12.98 -6.17 9.41
N ARG A 116 12.85 -5.36 8.38
CA ARG A 116 13.45 -4.02 8.27
C ARG A 116 12.36 -3.04 7.93
N ILE A 117 12.53 -1.77 8.21
CA ILE A 117 11.56 -0.77 7.75
C ILE A 117 11.67 -0.67 6.22
N LEU A 118 10.57 -0.83 5.50
CA LEU A 118 10.56 -0.61 4.06
C LEU A 118 10.47 0.89 3.78
N ILE A 119 11.44 1.44 3.06
CA ILE A 119 11.49 2.86 2.72
C ILE A 119 11.32 3.04 1.22
N LEU A 120 10.19 3.61 0.82
CA LEU A 120 9.91 4.07 -0.52
C LEU A 120 10.57 5.43 -0.71
N HIS A 121 11.63 5.45 -1.50
CA HIS A 121 12.43 6.63 -1.77
C HIS A 121 12.25 7.05 -3.23
N GLY A 122 11.99 8.33 -3.47
CA GLY A 122 11.81 8.83 -4.83
C GLY A 122 11.38 10.29 -4.85
N PRO A 123 11.41 10.94 -6.02
CA PRO A 123 11.04 12.34 -6.15
C PRO A 123 9.54 12.58 -5.89
N VAL A 124 9.13 13.83 -5.65
CA VAL A 124 7.73 14.14 -5.31
C VAL A 124 6.78 13.78 -6.45
N GLY A 125 5.60 13.23 -6.14
CA GLY A 125 4.63 12.83 -7.18
C GLY A 125 4.82 11.45 -7.80
N THR A 126 5.77 10.61 -7.35
CA THR A 126 5.96 9.22 -7.84
C THR A 126 5.03 8.16 -7.23
N ALA A 127 3.79 8.53 -6.88
CA ALA A 127 2.78 7.62 -6.31
C ALA A 127 3.17 6.83 -5.04
N LYS A 128 4.28 7.15 -4.35
CA LYS A 128 4.76 6.44 -3.14
C LYS A 128 3.67 6.31 -2.06
N THR A 129 3.01 7.42 -1.73
CA THR A 129 1.92 7.43 -0.75
C THR A 129 0.71 6.65 -1.26
N SER A 130 0.40 6.77 -2.56
CA SER A 130 -0.69 6.03 -3.21
C SER A 130 -0.48 4.51 -3.16
N ILE A 131 0.78 4.03 -3.24
CA ILE A 131 1.10 2.60 -3.06
C ILE A 131 0.73 2.15 -1.64
N GLY A 132 1.16 2.90 -0.61
CA GLY A 132 0.84 2.60 0.79
C GLY A 132 -0.67 2.62 1.06
N ASP A 133 -1.37 3.62 0.52
CA ASP A 133 -2.81 3.78 0.67
C ASP A 133 -3.58 2.65 -0.05
N MET A 134 -3.12 2.20 -1.22
CA MET A 134 -3.71 1.06 -1.92
C MET A 134 -3.51 -0.27 -1.17
N ILE A 135 -2.35 -0.47 -0.54
CA ILE A 135 -2.09 -1.64 0.32
C ILE A 135 -3.01 -1.62 1.55
N ALA A 136 -3.19 -0.45 2.18
CA ALA A 136 -4.11 -0.28 3.31
C ALA A 136 -5.56 -0.65 2.92
N ARG A 137 -6.08 -0.08 1.82
CA ARG A 137 -7.41 -0.41 1.29
C ARG A 137 -7.53 -1.90 0.93
N GLY A 138 -6.47 -2.48 0.36
CA GLY A 138 -6.36 -3.91 0.08
C GLY A 138 -6.51 -4.78 1.32
N LEU A 139 -5.86 -4.39 2.42
CA LEU A 139 -5.90 -5.11 3.69
C LEU A 139 -7.27 -5.01 4.37
N GLU A 140 -7.91 -3.84 4.35
CA GLU A 140 -9.28 -3.65 4.84
C GLU A 140 -10.29 -4.51 4.07
N ALA A 141 -10.19 -4.57 2.75
CA ALA A 141 -11.05 -5.41 1.93
C ALA A 141 -10.77 -6.91 2.12
N TYR A 142 -9.49 -7.30 2.22
CA TYR A 142 -9.11 -8.71 2.39
C TYR A 142 -9.57 -9.26 3.74
N THR A 143 -9.42 -8.50 4.82
CA THR A 143 -9.85 -8.94 6.16
C THR A 143 -11.38 -9.04 6.30
N ALA A 144 -12.12 -8.33 5.45
CA ALA A 144 -13.57 -8.50 5.31
C ALA A 144 -13.96 -9.79 4.58
N ALA A 145 -13.08 -10.34 3.73
CA ALA A 145 -13.33 -11.58 2.99
C ALA A 145 -13.11 -12.82 3.89
N PRO A 146 -13.77 -13.96 3.63
CA PRO A 146 -13.55 -15.19 4.39
C PRO A 146 -12.09 -15.66 4.39
N GLU A 147 -11.35 -15.46 3.31
CA GLU A 147 -9.95 -15.87 3.16
C GLU A 147 -9.02 -15.06 4.07
N GLY A 148 -9.34 -13.79 4.34
CA GLY A 148 -8.55 -12.89 5.18
C GLY A 148 -8.99 -12.83 6.63
N GLU A 149 -9.74 -13.82 7.13
CA GLU A 149 -10.21 -13.84 8.52
C GLU A 149 -9.08 -13.67 9.54
N VAL A 150 -9.26 -12.68 10.42
CA VAL A 150 -8.39 -12.40 11.58
C VAL A 150 -9.25 -12.38 12.84
N TYR A 151 -8.72 -12.91 13.94
CA TYR A 151 -9.42 -13.00 15.23
C TYR A 151 -8.62 -12.33 16.34
N THR A 152 -9.31 -11.68 17.28
CA THR A 152 -8.77 -11.22 18.56
C THR A 152 -9.64 -11.73 19.70
N PHE A 153 -9.32 -11.37 20.94
CA PHE A 153 -10.13 -11.73 22.09
C PHE A 153 -10.42 -10.55 23.01
N SER A 154 -11.46 -10.72 23.83
CA SER A 154 -11.82 -9.82 24.91
C SER A 154 -12.00 -10.62 26.20
N TRP A 155 -11.64 -10.01 27.33
CA TRP A 155 -11.93 -10.53 28.66
C TRP A 155 -13.35 -10.17 29.07
N ARG A 156 -14.09 -11.13 29.64
CA ARG A 156 -15.48 -10.98 30.06
C ARG A 156 -15.63 -11.31 31.54
N PHE A 157 -16.30 -10.43 32.26
CA PHE A 157 -16.61 -10.61 33.67
C PHE A 157 -18.11 -10.45 33.90
N GLY A 158 -18.72 -11.46 34.54
CA GLY A 158 -20.10 -11.36 35.00
C GLY A 158 -20.22 -10.40 36.20
N LYS A 159 -21.42 -9.84 36.42
CA LYS A 159 -21.69 -8.96 37.58
C LYS A 159 -21.42 -9.63 38.93
N ASP A 160 -21.60 -10.94 39.02
CA ASP A 160 -21.44 -11.72 40.26
C ASP A 160 -20.00 -12.17 40.50
N PHE A 161 -19.02 -11.62 39.76
CA PHE A 161 -17.61 -11.91 39.94
C PHE A 161 -17.09 -11.27 41.23
N ASN A 162 -17.30 -11.94 42.37
CA ASN A 162 -16.92 -11.44 43.69
C ASN A 162 -15.60 -12.02 44.23
N GLY A 163 -14.77 -12.64 43.40
CA GLY A 163 -13.49 -13.25 43.82
C GLY A 163 -13.62 -14.40 44.82
N GLN A 164 -14.82 -14.70 45.34
CA GLN A 164 -15.15 -15.88 46.12
C GLN A 164 -15.90 -16.84 45.19
N GLY A 165 -15.34 -18.04 45.02
CA GLY A 165 -15.79 -19.01 44.04
C GLY A 165 -17.28 -19.32 44.10
N GLY A 166 -17.88 -19.56 42.93
CA GLY A 166 -19.23 -20.13 42.84
C GLY A 166 -20.16 -19.42 41.86
N GLY A 167 -19.78 -19.40 40.59
CA GLY A 167 -20.63 -18.94 39.49
C GLY A 167 -20.00 -19.33 38.17
N ALA A 168 -19.94 -20.64 37.91
CA ALA A 168 -19.51 -21.14 36.61
C ALA A 168 -20.38 -20.52 35.51
N ILE A 169 -19.74 -19.93 34.50
CA ILE A 169 -20.37 -19.78 33.19
C ILE A 169 -20.47 -21.21 32.64
N GLY A 170 -21.55 -21.90 32.98
CA GLY A 170 -21.69 -23.34 32.79
C GLY A 170 -21.74 -23.74 31.33
N PHE A 171 -20.71 -24.43 30.84
CA PHE A 171 -20.83 -25.41 29.76
C PHE A 171 -21.30 -26.73 30.35
N GLY A 172 -22.61 -26.98 30.38
CA GLY A 172 -23.13 -28.25 30.85
C GLY A 172 -24.65 -28.28 31.06
N GLY A 173 -25.40 -28.38 29.97
CA GLY A 173 -26.85 -28.61 30.01
C GLY A 173 -27.45 -28.57 28.62
N SER A 174 -27.82 -29.74 28.10
CA SER A 174 -28.50 -29.93 26.82
C SER A 174 -29.91 -29.32 26.84
N SER A 175 -29.99 -28.01 26.58
CA SER A 175 -31.22 -27.31 26.24
C SER A 175 -30.94 -26.39 25.08
N LYS A 176 -31.71 -26.56 23.99
CA LYS A 176 -31.81 -25.62 22.87
C LYS A 176 -32.37 -24.29 23.39
N ALA A 177 -31.51 -23.48 23.99
CA ALA A 177 -31.75 -22.10 24.36
C ALA A 177 -30.40 -21.38 24.31
N ASP A 178 -30.27 -20.58 23.28
CA ASP A 178 -29.46 -19.35 23.23
C ASP A 178 -27.97 -19.48 23.58
N TYR A 179 -27.16 -19.46 22.53
CA TYR A 179 -25.82 -18.88 22.61
C TYR A 179 -25.95 -17.51 23.28
N ALA A 180 -25.51 -17.46 24.53
CA ALA A 180 -25.65 -16.36 25.50
C ALA A 180 -26.91 -16.41 26.38
N GLY A 181 -26.73 -16.90 27.61
CA GLY A 181 -27.54 -16.53 28.77
C GLY A 181 -27.36 -15.03 29.11
N LEU A 182 -27.88 -14.17 28.24
CA LEU A 182 -27.64 -12.74 28.17
C LEU A 182 -28.75 -11.99 28.93
N HIS A 183 -28.66 -11.96 30.26
CA HIS A 183 -29.47 -11.05 31.10
C HIS A 183 -28.68 -10.26 32.15
N ASN A 184 -27.35 -10.34 32.20
CA ASN A 184 -26.55 -9.56 33.15
C ASN A 184 -25.51 -8.69 32.41
N PRO A 185 -25.31 -7.41 32.76
CA PRO A 185 -24.29 -6.55 32.15
C PRO A 185 -22.90 -7.15 32.37
N VAL A 186 -22.36 -7.78 31.34
CA VAL A 186 -21.02 -8.34 31.32
C VAL A 186 -20.07 -7.19 31.05
N ALA A 187 -19.16 -6.89 31.98
CA ALA A 187 -18.08 -5.97 31.68
C ALA A 187 -17.12 -6.67 30.72
N VAL A 188 -16.90 -6.06 29.56
CA VAL A 188 -16.03 -6.59 28.51
C VAL A 188 -14.83 -5.68 28.36
N LEU A 189 -13.63 -6.23 28.46
CA LEU A 189 -12.38 -5.54 28.17
C LEU A 189 -11.75 -6.14 26.90
N PRO A 190 -11.81 -5.45 25.76
CA PRO A 190 -11.09 -5.89 24.57
C PRO A 190 -9.58 -5.82 24.76
N SER A 191 -8.84 -6.74 24.13
CA SER A 191 -7.39 -6.60 24.00
C SER A 191 -7.06 -5.29 23.27
N GLN A 192 -6.25 -4.43 23.89
CA GLN A 192 -5.97 -3.10 23.35
C GLN A 192 -5.05 -3.17 22.12
N LEU A 193 -4.14 -4.15 22.07
CA LEU A 193 -3.28 -4.42 20.92
C LEU A 193 -3.89 -5.41 19.91
N HIS A 194 -5.18 -5.75 20.01
CA HIS A 194 -5.84 -6.73 19.14
C HIS A 194 -5.11 -8.07 19.08
N GLU A 195 -4.59 -8.53 20.22
CA GLU A 195 -3.71 -9.68 20.33
C GLU A 195 -4.27 -10.95 19.69
N HIS A 196 -3.35 -11.82 19.26
CA HIS A 196 -3.70 -13.11 18.70
C HIS A 196 -4.21 -14.04 19.83
N PRO A 197 -5.38 -14.70 19.70
CA PRO A 197 -5.94 -15.51 20.79
C PRO A 197 -5.03 -16.66 21.22
N LEU A 198 -4.25 -17.25 20.29
CA LEU A 198 -3.25 -18.27 20.63
C LEU A 198 -2.20 -17.81 21.66
N LEU A 199 -2.00 -16.51 21.86
CA LEU A 199 -1.09 -16.01 22.90
C LEU A 199 -1.53 -16.38 24.33
N LEU A 200 -2.81 -16.75 24.52
CA LEU A 200 -3.36 -17.26 25.78
C LEU A 200 -2.86 -18.67 26.14
N ILE A 201 -2.29 -19.39 25.17
CA ILE A 201 -1.62 -20.67 25.40
C ILE A 201 -0.17 -20.38 25.82
N PRO A 202 0.33 -20.99 26.91
CA PRO A 202 1.71 -20.79 27.30
C PRO A 202 2.70 -21.25 26.21
N LYS A 203 3.89 -20.67 26.23
CA LYS A 203 4.85 -20.70 25.12
C LYS A 203 5.24 -22.12 24.68
N GLU A 204 5.54 -22.99 25.63
CA GLU A 204 6.03 -24.35 25.34
C GLU A 204 4.95 -25.21 24.68
N GLU A 205 3.74 -25.20 25.24
CA GLU A 205 2.58 -25.94 24.74
C GLU A 205 2.12 -25.40 23.38
N ARG A 206 2.18 -24.07 23.19
CA ARG A 206 1.82 -23.42 21.94
C ARG A 206 2.75 -23.83 20.80
N SER A 207 4.06 -23.88 21.03
CA SER A 207 5.03 -24.34 20.03
C SER A 207 4.73 -25.78 19.61
N GLN A 208 4.58 -26.68 20.60
CA GLN A 208 4.28 -28.09 20.33
C GLN A 208 2.93 -28.29 19.63
N LEU A 209 1.91 -27.49 19.98
CA LEU A 209 0.59 -27.53 19.37
C LEU A 209 0.66 -27.13 17.89
N LEU A 210 1.31 -26.00 17.60
CA LEU A 210 1.47 -25.51 16.24
C LEU A 210 2.26 -26.48 15.36
N GLU A 211 3.37 -27.03 15.87
CA GLU A 211 4.15 -28.05 15.16
C GLU A 211 3.30 -29.28 14.81
N LYS A 212 2.51 -29.79 15.77
CA LYS A 212 1.61 -30.92 15.54
C LYS A 212 0.55 -30.58 14.50
N MET A 213 -0.06 -29.40 14.59
CA MET A 213 -1.10 -28.94 13.65
C MET A 213 -0.56 -28.79 12.22
N PHE A 214 0.55 -28.10 12.04
CA PHE A 214 1.19 -27.91 10.73
C PHE A 214 1.62 -29.25 10.12
N LYS A 215 2.21 -30.15 10.91
CA LYS A 215 2.60 -31.48 10.46
C LYS A 215 1.40 -32.33 10.05
N SER A 216 0.30 -32.27 10.80
CA SER A 216 -0.92 -33.04 10.50
C SER A 216 -1.57 -32.65 9.18
N LYS A 217 -1.40 -31.39 8.75
CA LYS A 217 -1.93 -30.84 7.50
C LYS A 217 -0.92 -30.87 6.35
N GLY A 218 0.31 -31.35 6.57
CA GLY A 218 1.37 -31.36 5.56
C GLY A 218 1.86 -29.96 5.17
N LEU A 219 1.65 -28.95 6.02
CA LEU A 219 1.99 -27.55 5.73
C LEU A 219 3.46 -27.22 6.03
N SER A 220 4.16 -28.09 6.76
CA SER A 220 5.52 -27.86 7.26
C SER A 220 6.57 -27.64 6.16
N ASP A 221 6.33 -28.15 4.95
CA ASP A 221 7.27 -27.98 3.82
C ASP A 221 7.01 -26.69 3.03
N GLU A 222 5.80 -26.14 3.10
CA GLU A 222 5.37 -24.97 2.31
C GLU A 222 5.37 -23.67 3.11
N PHE A 223 5.01 -23.74 4.40
CA PHE A 223 4.83 -22.58 5.26
C PHE A 223 5.63 -22.68 6.55
N VAL A 224 6.22 -21.55 6.94
CA VAL A 224 6.96 -21.40 8.19
C VAL A 224 5.99 -21.05 9.32
N ILE A 225 6.09 -21.76 10.44
CA ILE A 225 5.35 -21.44 11.65
C ILE A 225 5.90 -20.11 12.20
N PRO A 226 5.07 -19.09 12.41
CA PRO A 226 5.59 -17.78 12.74
C PRO A 226 6.30 -17.69 14.09
N HIS A 227 7.54 -17.22 14.10
CA HIS A 227 8.30 -17.01 15.35
C HIS A 227 7.60 -16.01 16.27
N LYS A 228 6.90 -14.99 15.72
CA LYS A 228 6.14 -14.02 16.52
C LYS A 228 5.01 -14.65 17.33
N LEU A 229 4.44 -15.74 16.85
CA LEU A 229 3.46 -16.51 17.62
C LEU A 229 4.14 -17.49 18.56
N ILE A 230 5.28 -18.06 18.21
CA ILE A 230 6.00 -18.97 19.11
C ILE A 230 6.58 -18.20 20.30
N ASP A 231 7.32 -17.12 20.05
CA ASP A 231 8.04 -16.34 21.05
C ASP A 231 7.22 -15.21 21.68
N GLY A 232 6.10 -14.82 21.08
CA GLY A 232 5.29 -13.70 21.54
C GLY A 232 4.71 -13.91 22.94
N GLU A 233 4.57 -12.82 23.69
CA GLU A 233 3.89 -12.81 24.98
C GLU A 233 2.60 -11.99 24.92
N LEU A 234 1.71 -12.26 25.87
CA LEU A 234 0.54 -11.41 26.10
C LEU A 234 0.98 -9.98 26.47
N GLU A 235 0.20 -9.00 26.01
CA GLU A 235 0.30 -7.61 26.46
C GLU A 235 0.12 -7.54 27.97
N TYR A 236 0.70 -6.53 28.60
CA TYR A 236 0.74 -6.44 30.06
C TYR A 236 -0.64 -6.58 30.73
N ASN A 237 -1.67 -5.89 30.22
CA ASN A 237 -3.02 -6.01 30.80
C ASN A 237 -3.56 -7.44 30.73
N SER A 238 -3.53 -8.05 29.54
CA SER A 238 -3.96 -9.43 29.33
C SER A 238 -3.15 -10.40 30.19
N LYS A 239 -1.84 -10.17 30.33
CA LYS A 239 -0.93 -10.95 31.18
C LYS A 239 -1.28 -10.83 32.66
N GLN A 240 -1.58 -9.62 33.15
CA GLN A 240 -2.00 -9.43 34.54
C GLN A 240 -3.35 -10.10 34.83
N ILE A 241 -4.32 -9.95 33.93
CA ILE A 241 -5.63 -10.59 34.05
C ILE A 241 -5.48 -12.12 34.05
N TYR A 242 -4.71 -12.65 33.10
CA TYR A 242 -4.42 -14.08 33.02
C TYR A 242 -3.77 -14.60 34.33
N ASN A 243 -2.75 -13.90 34.84
CA ASN A 243 -2.05 -14.27 36.07
C ASN A 243 -2.94 -14.16 37.32
N TYR A 244 -3.87 -13.21 37.34
CA TYR A 244 -4.84 -13.10 38.42
C TYR A 244 -5.84 -14.27 38.38
N LEU A 245 -6.42 -14.56 37.22
CA LEU A 245 -7.42 -15.63 37.06
C LEU A 245 -6.82 -17.02 37.31
N ILE A 246 -5.59 -17.29 36.85
CA ILE A 246 -4.95 -18.58 37.08
C ILE A 246 -4.66 -18.83 38.56
N ARG A 247 -4.34 -17.77 39.33
CA ARG A 247 -4.19 -17.84 40.80
C ARG A 247 -5.53 -18.04 41.49
N LEU A 248 -6.56 -17.31 41.05
CA LEU A 248 -7.92 -17.40 41.60
C LEU A 248 -8.51 -18.81 41.44
N TYR A 249 -8.23 -19.46 40.30
CA TYR A 249 -8.72 -20.80 39.99
C TYR A 249 -7.72 -21.92 40.27
N GLU A 250 -6.68 -21.66 41.08
CA GLU A 250 -5.69 -22.67 41.50
C GLU A 250 -5.08 -23.47 40.34
N GLY A 251 -4.84 -22.82 39.20
CA GLY A 251 -4.25 -23.45 38.01
C GLY A 251 -5.23 -24.05 37.01
N ASN A 252 -6.54 -23.95 37.22
CA ASN A 252 -7.52 -24.46 36.25
C ASN A 252 -7.64 -23.54 35.03
N TRP A 253 -6.89 -23.86 33.97
CA TRP A 253 -6.85 -23.11 32.72
C TRP A 253 -8.20 -23.05 31.98
N LEU A 254 -9.02 -24.10 32.02
CA LEU A 254 -10.33 -24.11 31.36
C LEU A 254 -11.26 -23.03 31.94
N LYS A 255 -11.29 -22.88 33.27
CA LYS A 255 -12.05 -21.80 33.93
C LYS A 255 -11.54 -20.41 33.56
N VAL A 256 -10.24 -20.25 33.30
CA VAL A 256 -9.68 -18.99 32.80
C VAL A 256 -10.20 -18.71 31.38
N MET A 257 -10.25 -19.73 30.52
CA MET A 257 -10.74 -19.59 29.14
C MET A 257 -12.24 -19.30 29.06
N ASP A 258 -13.03 -19.63 30.08
CA ASP A 258 -14.45 -19.23 30.16
C ASP A 258 -14.63 -17.70 30.21
N HIS A 259 -13.61 -16.96 30.63
CA HIS A 259 -13.59 -15.50 30.60
C HIS A 259 -13.18 -14.92 29.24
N VAL A 260 -12.78 -15.75 28.28
CA VAL A 260 -12.27 -15.31 26.98
C VAL A 260 -13.37 -15.41 25.93
N LEU A 261 -13.67 -14.27 25.30
CA LEU A 261 -14.49 -14.22 24.10
C LEU A 261 -13.60 -13.93 22.91
N VAL A 262 -13.53 -14.87 21.98
CA VAL A 262 -12.84 -14.66 20.71
C VAL A 262 -13.81 -14.03 19.73
N GLN A 263 -13.35 -13.04 18.98
CA GLN A 263 -14.14 -12.32 17.99
C GLN A 263 -13.35 -12.11 16.70
N ARG A 264 -14.05 -12.17 15.57
CA ARG A 264 -13.49 -11.78 14.27
C ARG A 264 -13.29 -10.27 14.25
N VAL A 265 -12.20 -9.82 13.63
CA VAL A 265 -11.89 -8.41 13.47
C VAL A 265 -11.64 -8.10 11.99
N GLN A 266 -12.24 -7.02 11.52
CA GLN A 266 -11.92 -6.41 10.24
C GLN A 266 -10.97 -5.25 10.46
N PHE A 267 -9.92 -5.16 9.65
CA PHE A 267 -9.00 -4.03 9.72
C PHE A 267 -9.63 -2.80 9.06
N SER A 268 -9.42 -1.64 9.64
CA SER A 268 -9.86 -0.37 9.07
C SER A 268 -8.96 0.76 9.57
N GLU A 269 -8.51 1.61 8.65
CA GLU A 269 -7.73 2.80 8.99
C GLU A 269 -8.59 3.79 9.80
N SER A 270 -9.86 3.93 9.43
CA SER A 270 -10.79 4.86 10.07
C SER A 270 -11.13 4.48 11.52
N ALA A 271 -11.29 3.18 11.79
CA ALA A 271 -11.53 2.65 13.13
C ALA A 271 -10.23 2.51 13.94
N GLY A 272 -9.06 2.62 13.30
CA GLY A 272 -7.76 2.42 13.94
C GLY A 272 -7.52 0.97 14.34
N ILE A 273 -7.87 0.02 13.48
CA ILE A 273 -7.73 -1.42 13.74
C ILE A 273 -6.88 -2.04 12.62
N GLY A 274 -5.71 -2.58 12.98
CA GLY A 274 -4.76 -3.21 12.06
C GLY A 274 -4.11 -2.30 11.00
N ILE A 275 -4.54 -1.05 10.85
CA ILE A 275 -4.01 -0.10 9.87
C ILE A 275 -3.83 1.26 10.54
N ALA A 276 -2.64 1.83 10.42
CA ALA A 276 -2.35 3.16 10.93
C ALA A 276 -1.48 3.98 9.98
N LYS A 277 -1.96 5.17 9.62
CA LYS A 277 -1.19 6.19 8.90
C LYS A 277 -0.66 7.25 9.86
N ILE A 278 0.63 7.56 9.71
CA ILE A 278 1.35 8.53 10.52
C ILE A 278 1.79 9.69 9.62
N PRO A 279 1.19 10.88 9.78
CA PRO A 279 1.51 12.04 8.97
C PRO A 279 2.84 12.67 9.40
N PRO A 280 3.49 13.49 8.54
CA PRO A 280 4.80 14.10 8.84
C PRO A 280 4.80 14.98 10.09
N GLN A 281 3.81 15.87 10.21
CA GLN A 281 3.85 16.97 11.19
C GLN A 281 3.14 16.70 12.52
N SER A 282 2.52 15.53 12.74
CA SER A 282 1.86 15.31 14.04
C SER A 282 2.89 15.08 15.16
N ASN A 283 3.28 16.16 15.81
CA ASN A 283 3.74 16.18 17.19
C ASN A 283 2.47 16.31 18.05
N ALA A 284 1.91 15.19 18.50
CA ALA A 284 0.78 15.15 19.43
C ALA A 284 -0.58 15.77 18.97
N GLU A 285 -1.68 15.18 19.43
CA GLU A 285 -2.89 15.94 19.84
C GLU A 285 -3.70 16.75 18.81
N SER A 286 -4.02 16.18 17.65
CA SER A 286 -5.40 16.32 17.12
C SER A 286 -6.19 15.07 17.50
N ALA A 287 -6.04 14.62 18.75
CA ALA A 287 -6.83 13.54 19.29
C ALA A 287 -8.12 14.17 19.84
N SER A 288 -9.22 14.04 19.12
CA SER A 288 -10.52 14.02 19.77
C SER A 288 -10.50 12.87 20.77
N GLN A 289 -10.17 13.14 22.03
CA GLN A 289 -10.43 12.21 23.11
C GLN A 289 -11.93 12.24 23.37
N ALA A 290 -12.62 11.13 23.08
CA ALA A 290 -13.87 10.87 23.78
C ALA A 290 -13.51 10.66 25.26
N VAL A 291 -13.71 11.69 26.07
CA VAL A 291 -13.54 11.67 27.53
C VAL A 291 -14.73 10.98 28.23
N SER A 292 -15.64 10.34 27.48
CA SER A 292 -16.61 9.41 28.09
C SER A 292 -15.87 8.15 28.49
N ILE A 293 -15.22 8.25 29.64
CA ILE A 293 -14.93 7.19 30.59
C ILE A 293 -15.57 5.88 30.15
N ASP A 294 -14.73 4.99 29.66
CA ASP A 294 -15.08 3.62 29.40
C ASP A 294 -15.46 2.99 30.74
N GLU A 295 -16.75 3.03 31.10
CA GLU A 295 -17.28 2.53 32.38
C GLU A 295 -16.82 1.09 32.62
N ASN A 296 -16.68 0.31 31.55
CA ASN A 296 -16.15 -1.05 31.57
C ASN A 296 -14.70 -1.11 32.04
N PHE A 297 -13.82 -0.25 31.54
CA PHE A 297 -12.41 -0.24 31.95
C PHE A 297 -12.27 0.12 33.43
N ARG A 298 -13.01 1.15 33.88
CA ARG A 298 -13.01 1.53 35.31
C ARG A 298 -13.64 0.45 36.18
N PHE A 299 -14.74 -0.14 35.75
CA PHE A 299 -15.41 -1.23 36.46
C PHE A 299 -14.48 -2.43 36.62
N ILE A 300 -13.82 -2.86 35.55
CA ILE A 300 -12.90 -4.01 35.59
C ILE A 300 -11.65 -3.70 36.41
N SER A 301 -11.11 -2.47 36.32
CA SER A 301 -10.01 -2.04 37.19
C SER A 301 -10.40 -2.04 38.66
N ASN A 302 -11.64 -1.69 38.99
CA ASN A 302 -12.15 -1.76 40.37
C ASN A 302 -12.45 -3.21 40.80
N LEU A 303 -12.89 -4.05 39.87
CA LEU A 303 -13.16 -5.48 40.10
C LEU A 303 -11.87 -6.24 40.44
N LEU A 304 -10.80 -5.93 39.71
CA LEU A 304 -9.48 -6.53 39.85
C LEU A 304 -8.60 -5.67 40.77
N THR A 305 -9.00 -5.54 42.04
CA THR A 305 -8.32 -4.68 43.04
C THR A 305 -6.82 -4.91 43.21
N SER A 306 -6.30 -6.08 42.81
CA SER A 306 -4.87 -6.42 42.87
C SER A 306 -4.12 -6.29 41.52
N VAL A 307 -4.78 -5.81 40.47
CA VAL A 307 -4.22 -5.68 39.12
C VAL A 307 -4.19 -4.22 38.71
N ASN A 308 -2.98 -3.72 38.42
CA ASN A 308 -2.80 -2.43 37.79
C ASN A 308 -2.97 -2.60 36.27
N LEU A 309 -3.92 -1.88 35.67
CA LEU A 309 -4.15 -1.85 34.23
C LEU A 309 -3.63 -0.54 33.64
N VAL A 310 -2.99 -0.63 32.48
CA VAL A 310 -2.45 0.50 31.72
C VAL A 310 -3.24 0.72 30.44
N ARG A 311 -3.41 1.96 30.00
CA ARG A 311 -4.03 2.27 28.71
C ARG A 311 -2.96 2.63 27.69
N TYR A 312 -3.00 1.96 26.55
CA TYR A 312 -2.08 2.24 25.45
C TYR A 312 -2.69 3.28 24.51
N PHE A 313 -1.84 4.18 24.07
CA PHE A 313 -2.20 5.19 23.07
C PHE A 313 -1.15 5.21 21.97
N GLY A 314 -1.60 5.49 20.76
CA GLY A 314 -0.72 5.75 19.63
C GLY A 314 -1.00 4.89 18.42
N LYS A 315 -0.36 5.27 17.31
CA LYS A 315 -0.60 4.69 15.99
C LYS A 315 -0.10 3.24 15.87
N TYR A 316 0.86 2.83 16.69
CA TYR A 316 1.31 1.43 16.73
C TYR A 316 0.29 0.49 17.37
N VAL A 317 -0.51 0.98 18.32
CA VAL A 317 -1.64 0.21 18.88
C VAL A 317 -2.65 -0.03 17.77
N HIS A 318 -2.99 1.03 17.02
CA HIS A 318 -3.97 0.98 15.94
C HIS A 318 -3.50 0.14 14.75
N GLY A 319 -2.20 0.14 14.46
CA GLY A 319 -1.61 -0.59 13.33
C GLY A 319 -1.15 -2.01 13.67
N ASN A 320 -1.31 -2.46 14.92
CA ASN A 320 -0.83 -3.79 15.33
C ASN A 320 -1.53 -4.90 14.54
N ARG A 321 -0.77 -5.92 14.17
CA ARG A 321 -1.13 -7.06 13.30
C ARG A 321 -1.36 -6.74 11.82
N GLY A 322 -1.06 -5.52 11.39
CA GLY A 322 -1.17 -5.14 9.99
C GLY A 322 -0.14 -4.12 9.57
N LEU A 323 -0.61 -2.96 9.10
CA LEU A 323 0.20 -1.97 8.39
C LEU A 323 0.36 -0.68 9.21
N VAL A 324 1.62 -0.24 9.36
CA VAL A 324 1.96 1.11 9.81
C VAL A 324 2.63 1.87 8.67
N HIS A 325 1.96 2.91 8.17
CA HIS A 325 2.42 3.73 7.05
C HIS A 325 2.91 5.11 7.51
N TYR A 326 4.21 5.37 7.36
CA TYR A 326 4.83 6.68 7.59
C TYR A 326 4.83 7.53 6.33
N SER A 327 4.22 8.70 6.41
CA SER A 327 4.36 9.75 5.40
C SER A 327 5.51 10.69 5.77
N ASP A 328 6.53 10.78 4.92
CA ASP A 328 7.77 11.56 5.09
C ASP A 328 8.45 11.27 6.45
N ILE A 329 8.89 10.03 6.62
CA ILE A 329 9.36 9.48 7.89
C ILE A 329 10.46 10.30 8.57
N PHE A 330 11.32 10.97 7.81
CA PHE A 330 12.47 11.72 8.34
C PHE A 330 12.16 13.14 8.76
N LYS A 331 10.94 13.64 8.53
CA LYS A 331 10.49 14.89 9.17
C LYS A 331 10.21 14.72 10.67
N LYS A 332 10.17 13.48 11.16
CA LYS A 332 9.94 13.19 12.57
C LYS A 332 11.16 13.48 13.44
N PRO A 333 10.95 13.88 14.70
CA PRO A 333 12.04 14.06 15.66
C PRO A 333 12.88 12.79 15.84
N SER A 334 14.17 12.95 16.14
CA SER A 334 15.13 11.85 16.32
C SER A 334 14.71 10.84 17.41
N ALA A 335 14.06 11.30 18.48
CA ALA A 335 13.51 10.43 19.53
C ALA A 335 12.51 9.39 18.97
N TYR A 336 11.68 9.81 18.00
CA TYR A 336 10.72 8.93 17.37
C TYR A 336 11.39 7.85 16.50
N LEU A 337 12.49 8.21 15.83
CA LEU A 337 13.29 7.27 15.04
C LEU A 337 13.99 6.22 15.92
N GLN A 338 14.37 6.58 17.16
CA GLN A 338 14.92 5.63 18.12
C GLN A 338 13.87 4.61 18.60
N HIS A 339 12.64 5.05 18.88
CA HIS A 339 11.54 4.14 19.23
C HIS A 339 11.20 3.19 18.07
N LEU A 340 11.20 3.72 16.84
CA LEU A 340 11.02 2.93 15.62
C LEU A 340 12.13 1.87 15.44
N LEU A 341 13.37 2.15 15.84
CA LEU A 341 14.44 1.16 15.82
C LEU A 341 14.11 0.01 16.77
N GLY A 342 13.83 0.28 18.04
CA GLY A 342 13.46 -0.75 19.03
C GLY A 342 12.32 -1.65 18.54
N ALA A 343 11.29 -1.04 17.93
CA ALA A 343 10.15 -1.71 17.29
C ALA A 343 10.56 -2.79 16.29
N VAL A 344 11.59 -2.51 15.49
CA VAL A 344 12.04 -3.35 14.36
C VAL A 344 13.11 -4.33 14.83
N GLU A 345 13.91 -3.98 15.85
CA GLU A 345 14.98 -4.84 16.33
C GLU A 345 14.47 -5.96 17.24
N GLU A 346 13.57 -5.63 18.16
CA GLU A 346 13.12 -6.53 19.22
C GLU A 346 11.70 -7.04 18.99
N HIS A 347 11.01 -6.51 17.97
CA HIS A 347 9.56 -6.66 17.80
C HIS A 347 8.81 -6.25 19.07
N ARG A 348 9.37 -5.29 19.81
CA ARG A 348 8.83 -4.76 21.06
C ARG A 348 8.76 -3.25 20.99
N MET A 349 7.66 -2.71 21.50
CA MET A 349 7.47 -1.28 21.65
C MET A 349 7.28 -0.93 23.11
N ASP A 350 8.02 0.07 23.54
CA ASP A 350 7.84 0.68 24.85
C ASP A 350 6.73 1.73 24.80
N PHE A 351 5.73 1.54 25.65
CA PHE A 351 4.62 2.47 25.87
C PHE A 351 4.81 3.27 27.16
N GLY A 352 6.06 3.56 27.53
CA GLY A 352 6.46 4.41 28.66
C GLY A 352 6.97 3.58 29.83
N GLU A 353 6.06 2.87 30.50
CA GLU A 353 6.42 1.99 31.64
C GLU A 353 6.46 0.51 31.26
N VAL A 354 5.91 0.16 30.09
CA VAL A 354 5.69 -1.24 29.70
C VAL A 354 6.02 -1.48 28.23
N GLY A 355 6.87 -2.47 27.99
CA GLY A 355 7.22 -2.96 26.65
C GLY A 355 6.37 -4.17 26.21
N ASN A 356 5.62 -4.04 25.12
CA ASN A 356 4.80 -5.11 24.54
C ASN A 356 5.32 -5.57 23.18
N HIS A 357 5.06 -6.83 22.82
CA HIS A 357 5.35 -7.34 21.49
C HIS A 357 4.39 -6.76 20.45
N ILE A 358 4.93 -6.42 19.28
CA ILE A 358 4.15 -5.90 18.15
C ILE A 358 4.41 -6.73 16.89
N ASP A 359 3.37 -6.89 16.09
CA ASP A 359 3.45 -7.51 14.77
C ASP A 359 2.98 -6.52 13.72
N CYS A 360 3.89 -5.72 13.18
CA CYS A 360 3.55 -4.71 12.18
C CYS A 360 4.49 -4.80 10.98
N CYS A 361 3.95 -4.60 9.79
CA CYS A 361 4.77 -4.19 8.66
C CYS A 361 4.82 -2.67 8.58
N ILE A 362 6.04 -2.15 8.51
CA ILE A 362 6.28 -0.72 8.55
C ILE A 362 6.77 -0.29 7.18
N ILE A 363 5.97 0.56 6.54
CA ILE A 363 6.30 1.19 5.26
C ILE A 363 6.44 2.69 5.49
N GLY A 364 7.55 3.28 5.07
CA GLY A 364 7.77 4.72 5.12
C GLY A 364 8.03 5.31 3.74
N THR A 365 7.51 6.50 3.48
CA THR A 365 7.84 7.28 2.30
C THR A 365 8.85 8.37 2.67
N THR A 366 9.69 8.74 1.70
CA THR A 366 10.60 9.88 1.83
C THR A 366 10.93 10.46 0.46
N ASN A 367 11.30 11.73 0.42
CA ASN A 367 11.85 12.37 -0.76
C ASN A 367 13.39 12.21 -0.83
N ILE A 368 13.98 12.73 -1.91
CA ILE A 368 15.42 12.61 -2.17
C ILE A 368 16.22 13.49 -1.19
N HIS A 369 15.81 14.75 -1.01
CA HIS A 369 16.52 15.72 -0.17
C HIS A 369 16.57 15.31 1.31
N GLU A 370 15.46 14.84 1.88
CA GLU A 370 15.38 14.35 3.26
C GLU A 370 16.28 13.13 3.48
N TYR A 371 16.27 12.19 2.53
CA TYR A 371 17.11 11.00 2.61
C TYR A 371 18.61 11.36 2.54
N LEU A 372 18.97 12.34 1.69
CA LEU A 372 20.35 12.83 1.61
C LEU A 372 20.77 13.57 2.88
N ALA A 373 19.90 14.42 3.44
CA ALA A 373 20.14 15.11 4.71
C ALA A 373 20.38 14.10 5.85
N LEU A 374 19.61 13.01 5.89
CA LEU A 374 19.79 11.94 6.86
C LEU A 374 21.16 11.24 6.71
N ARG A 375 21.77 11.19 5.53
CA ARG A 375 23.08 10.53 5.36
C ARG A 375 24.19 11.18 6.20
N GLN A 376 24.02 12.45 6.57
CA GLN A 376 25.00 13.22 7.32
C GLN A 376 24.91 13.02 8.84
N ASP A 377 23.81 12.50 9.37
CA ASP A 377 23.58 12.33 10.83
C ASP A 377 24.21 11.01 11.36
N PRO A 378 24.93 10.99 12.50
CA PRO A 378 25.42 9.75 13.13
C PRO A 378 24.34 8.70 13.48
N ILE A 379 23.15 9.12 13.96
CA ILE A 379 22.04 8.21 14.37
C ILE A 379 21.54 7.41 13.16
N SER A 380 21.64 8.01 11.97
CA SER A 380 21.22 7.41 10.72
C SER A 380 21.97 6.11 10.37
N LYS A 381 23.18 5.87 10.92
CA LYS A 381 23.95 4.66 10.59
C LYS A 381 23.26 3.39 11.12
N ALA A 382 22.73 3.44 12.34
CA ALA A 382 21.97 2.34 12.93
C ALA A 382 20.66 2.13 12.15
N LEU A 383 19.92 3.22 11.92
CA LEU A 383 18.66 3.22 11.17
C LEU A 383 18.80 2.63 9.76
N ARG A 384 19.85 3.02 9.02
CA ARG A 384 20.13 2.51 7.67
C ARG A 384 20.33 0.99 7.62
N SER A 385 20.95 0.41 8.65
CA SER A 385 21.15 -1.05 8.72
C SER A 385 19.83 -1.82 8.88
N ARG A 386 18.83 -1.17 9.50
CA ARG A 386 17.48 -1.68 9.75
C ARG A 386 16.45 -1.20 8.74
N MET A 387 16.89 -0.52 7.68
CA MET A 387 16.03 -0.06 6.59
C MET A 387 16.32 -0.82 5.30
N ARG A 388 15.25 -1.10 4.55
CA ARG A 388 15.33 -1.51 3.16
C ARG A 388 14.86 -0.35 2.30
N LYS A 389 15.79 0.31 1.63
CA LYS A 389 15.47 1.35 0.64
C LYS A 389 15.02 0.67 -0.67
N LEU A 390 13.87 1.10 -1.21
CA LEU A 390 13.40 0.81 -2.56
C LEU A 390 13.16 2.13 -3.31
N ASP A 391 13.71 2.23 -4.52
CA ASP A 391 13.57 3.40 -5.36
C ASP A 391 12.25 3.36 -6.15
N VAL A 392 11.51 4.47 -6.12
CA VAL A 392 10.26 4.68 -6.87
C VAL A 392 10.46 5.90 -7.78
N PRO A 393 10.97 5.69 -9.01
CA PRO A 393 11.26 6.76 -9.95
C PRO A 393 9.97 7.30 -10.61
N TYR A 394 10.09 8.41 -11.34
CA TYR A 394 9.08 8.85 -12.27
C TYR A 394 8.87 7.84 -13.41
N LEU A 395 7.70 7.93 -14.04
CA LEU A 395 7.40 7.09 -15.20
C LEU A 395 8.32 7.44 -16.36
N ARG A 396 8.90 6.39 -16.94
CA ARG A 396 9.75 6.43 -18.14
C ARG A 396 8.99 6.05 -19.41
N ASN A 397 7.76 5.57 -19.28
CA ASN A 397 6.85 5.29 -20.38
C ASN A 397 5.81 6.40 -20.49
N TYR A 398 5.85 7.18 -21.58
CA TYR A 398 4.95 8.32 -21.75
C TYR A 398 3.49 7.90 -21.92
N ARG A 399 3.21 6.68 -22.39
CA ARG A 399 1.83 6.16 -22.49
C ARG A 399 1.21 5.87 -21.14
N ASP A 400 2.02 5.50 -20.15
CA ASP A 400 1.55 5.32 -18.78
C ASP A 400 1.35 6.66 -18.08
N GLU A 401 2.25 7.63 -18.33
CA GLU A 401 2.07 9.03 -17.91
C GLU A 401 0.80 9.64 -18.51
N GLU A 402 0.50 9.37 -19.79
CA GLU A 402 -0.69 9.89 -20.46
C GLU A 402 -1.99 9.43 -19.81
N LYS A 403 -2.04 8.17 -19.36
CA LYS A 403 -3.19 7.64 -18.62
C LYS A 403 -3.46 8.45 -17.33
N ILE A 404 -2.40 8.94 -16.69
CA ILE A 404 -2.51 9.78 -15.49
C ILE A 404 -3.13 11.15 -15.83
N TYR A 405 -2.71 11.78 -16.92
CA TYR A 405 -3.26 13.08 -17.36
C TYR A 405 -4.70 12.95 -17.85
N ARG A 406 -4.98 11.94 -18.70
CA ARG A 406 -6.36 11.63 -19.14
C ARG A 406 -7.30 11.36 -17.97
N ARG A 407 -6.79 10.76 -16.89
CA ARG A 407 -7.55 10.56 -15.65
C ARG A 407 -7.86 11.89 -14.96
N GLY A 408 -6.87 12.75 -14.77
CA GLY A 408 -7.05 14.08 -14.16
C GLY A 408 -8.04 14.95 -14.93
N LEU A 409 -8.13 14.76 -16.25
CA LEU A 409 -9.05 15.49 -17.14
C LEU A 409 -10.49 14.96 -17.14
N ARG A 410 -10.80 13.82 -16.50
CA ARG A 410 -12.16 13.24 -16.48
C ARG A 410 -13.24 14.21 -15.95
N PRO A 411 -13.02 15.01 -14.88
CA PRO A 411 -14.01 15.98 -14.40
C PRO A 411 -14.35 17.05 -15.44
N PHE A 412 -13.37 17.44 -16.26
CA PHE A 412 -13.50 18.52 -17.25
C PHE A 412 -14.13 18.07 -18.57
N ARG A 413 -14.12 16.76 -18.88
CA ARG A 413 -14.66 16.21 -20.15
C ARG A 413 -16.13 16.54 -20.43
N LYS A 414 -16.94 16.85 -19.41
CA LYS A 414 -18.34 17.25 -19.61
C LYS A 414 -18.49 18.68 -20.13
N LYS A 415 -17.48 19.53 -19.90
CA LYS A 415 -17.49 20.95 -20.24
C LYS A 415 -16.56 21.30 -21.40
N LEU A 416 -15.42 20.61 -21.50
CA LEU A 416 -14.35 20.92 -22.45
C LEU A 416 -14.06 19.73 -23.37
N LYS A 417 -13.88 20.03 -24.66
CA LYS A 417 -13.32 19.09 -25.63
C LYS A 417 -11.79 19.12 -25.53
N ILE A 418 -11.16 17.95 -25.67
CA ILE A 418 -9.70 17.82 -25.70
C ILE A 418 -9.33 17.29 -27.07
N ALA A 419 -8.54 18.04 -27.81
CA ALA A 419 -8.08 17.62 -29.13
C ALA A 419 -7.17 16.37 -29.02
N PRO A 420 -7.13 15.51 -30.06
CA PRO A 420 -6.21 14.38 -30.11
C PRO A 420 -4.75 14.80 -29.87
N HIS A 421 -3.92 13.86 -29.41
CA HIS A 421 -2.48 14.04 -29.11
C HIS A 421 -2.11 15.08 -28.03
N THR A 422 -3.05 15.91 -27.56
CA THR A 422 -2.80 16.93 -26.51
C THR A 422 -2.15 16.35 -25.26
N THR A 423 -2.75 15.30 -24.68
CA THR A 423 -2.18 14.64 -23.50
C THR A 423 -0.94 13.83 -23.83
N GLU A 424 -0.88 13.24 -25.03
CA GLU A 424 0.23 12.41 -25.47
C GLU A 424 1.53 13.22 -25.58
N LEU A 425 1.47 14.39 -26.23
CA LEU A 425 2.60 15.30 -26.41
C LEU A 425 3.09 15.86 -25.08
N ALA A 426 2.16 16.25 -24.19
CA ALA A 426 2.50 16.68 -22.83
C ALA A 426 3.24 15.57 -22.05
N SER A 427 2.74 14.33 -22.13
CA SER A 427 3.37 13.18 -21.47
C SER A 427 4.72 12.82 -22.09
N LYS A 428 4.86 12.96 -23.41
CA LYS A 428 6.13 12.70 -24.09
C LYS A 428 7.19 13.71 -23.67
N TRP A 429 6.85 15.00 -23.62
CA TRP A 429 7.73 16.04 -23.07
C TRP A 429 8.16 15.70 -21.63
N ALA A 430 7.19 15.32 -20.78
CA ALA A 430 7.47 14.96 -19.39
C ALA A 430 8.51 13.83 -19.27
N VAL A 431 8.38 12.78 -20.08
CA VAL A 431 9.34 11.66 -20.11
C VAL A 431 10.69 12.08 -20.68
N MET A 432 10.73 12.94 -21.70
CA MET A 432 11.98 13.46 -22.26
C MET A 432 12.82 14.20 -21.20
N THR A 433 12.19 14.86 -20.22
CA THR A 433 12.91 15.51 -19.10
C THR A 433 13.50 14.53 -18.08
N ARG A 434 13.09 13.24 -18.12
CA ARG A 434 13.40 12.21 -17.10
C ARG A 434 14.39 11.15 -17.58
N VAL A 435 14.58 11.03 -18.89
CA VAL A 435 15.48 10.06 -19.51
C VAL A 435 16.90 10.60 -19.59
N GLU A 436 17.88 9.70 -19.46
CA GLU A 436 19.30 10.02 -19.47
C GLU A 436 19.96 9.51 -20.77
N PRO A 437 21.10 10.09 -21.22
CA PRO A 437 21.86 9.56 -22.35
C PRO A 437 22.34 8.13 -22.08
N SER A 438 22.34 7.26 -23.10
CA SER A 438 22.79 5.86 -22.94
C SER A 438 24.32 5.78 -22.98
N GLU A 439 24.91 5.05 -22.04
CA GLU A 439 26.32 4.67 -21.93
C GLU A 439 26.61 3.29 -22.59
N LEU A 440 25.58 2.53 -23.00
CA LEU A 440 25.69 1.19 -23.60
C LEU A 440 26.46 1.18 -24.93
N HIS A 441 26.63 2.34 -25.56
CA HIS A 441 27.54 2.48 -26.70
C HIS A 441 29.00 2.09 -26.36
N GLN A 442 29.36 2.08 -25.07
CA GLN A 442 30.67 1.68 -24.56
C GLN A 442 30.75 0.19 -24.20
N SER A 443 29.62 -0.53 -24.16
CA SER A 443 29.58 -1.93 -23.74
C SER A 443 30.11 -2.86 -24.83
N GLU A 444 31.08 -3.71 -24.48
CA GLU A 444 31.63 -4.73 -25.39
C GLU A 444 30.65 -5.88 -25.70
N GLU A 445 29.55 -6.00 -24.95
CA GLU A 445 28.55 -7.06 -25.14
C GLU A 445 27.67 -6.88 -26.39
N LEU A 446 27.72 -5.69 -27.02
CA LEU A 446 26.86 -5.30 -28.13
C LEU A 446 27.65 -5.18 -29.44
N ASP A 447 27.00 -5.60 -30.54
CA ASP A 447 27.53 -5.46 -31.88
C ASP A 447 27.86 -3.98 -32.19
N ALA A 448 28.91 -3.74 -32.98
CA ALA A 448 29.38 -2.39 -33.30
C ALA A 448 28.27 -1.50 -33.88
N GLU A 449 27.42 -2.06 -34.74
CA GLU A 449 26.30 -1.32 -35.33
C GLU A 449 25.16 -1.04 -34.33
N THR A 450 25.00 -1.87 -33.29
CA THR A 450 24.01 -1.63 -32.22
C THR A 450 24.53 -0.54 -31.28
N ARG A 451 25.84 -0.51 -31.01
CA ARG A 451 26.47 0.57 -30.24
C ARG A 451 26.33 1.93 -30.93
N GLU A 452 26.54 1.99 -32.24
CA GLU A 452 26.36 3.23 -33.02
C GLU A 452 24.90 3.71 -32.99
N LEU A 453 23.94 2.78 -33.10
CA LEU A 453 22.52 3.10 -32.96
C LEU A 453 22.20 3.69 -31.58
N LEU A 454 22.73 3.10 -30.51
CA LEU A 454 22.51 3.55 -29.13
C LEU A 454 23.21 4.89 -28.84
N ALA A 455 24.36 5.15 -29.45
CA ALA A 455 25.08 6.43 -29.34
C ALA A 455 24.29 7.60 -29.97
N ASN A 456 23.59 7.34 -31.07
CA ASN A 456 22.82 8.34 -31.80
C ASN A 456 21.37 8.49 -31.31
N LEU A 457 21.02 7.95 -30.14
CA LEU A 457 19.70 8.12 -29.57
C LEU A 457 19.46 9.56 -29.14
N THR A 458 18.26 10.06 -29.45
CA THR A 458 17.74 11.33 -28.94
C THR A 458 16.79 11.07 -27.77
N PRO A 459 16.50 12.06 -26.90
CA PRO A 459 15.53 11.90 -25.82
C PRO A 459 14.15 11.45 -26.32
N SER A 460 13.68 12.01 -27.44
CA SER A 460 12.40 11.63 -28.07
C SER A 460 12.42 10.17 -28.52
N THR A 461 13.47 9.77 -29.24
CA THR A 461 13.65 8.39 -29.73
C THR A 461 13.70 7.39 -28.57
N LYS A 462 14.43 7.72 -27.49
CA LYS A 462 14.51 6.87 -26.29
C LYS A 462 13.15 6.76 -25.58
N ALA A 463 12.43 7.86 -25.43
CA ALA A 463 11.07 7.86 -24.87
C ALA A 463 10.09 7.00 -25.69
N MET A 464 10.20 7.01 -27.03
CA MET A 464 9.42 6.13 -27.91
C MET A 464 9.74 4.66 -27.69
N ILE A 465 11.02 4.30 -27.59
CA ILE A 465 11.46 2.92 -27.32
C ILE A 465 10.88 2.43 -25.99
N TYR A 466 10.95 3.24 -24.94
CA TYR A 466 10.41 2.91 -23.62
C TYR A 466 8.88 2.73 -23.60
N ALA A 467 8.16 3.42 -24.49
CA ALA A 467 6.73 3.20 -24.70
C ALA A 467 6.39 1.99 -25.57
N GLY A 468 7.40 1.21 -25.97
CA GLY A 468 7.27 0.06 -26.85
C GLY A 468 7.08 0.42 -28.32
N MET A 469 7.19 1.70 -28.68
CA MET A 469 7.04 2.21 -30.04
C MET A 469 8.37 2.12 -30.80
N VAL A 470 8.26 2.00 -32.13
CA VAL A 470 9.41 2.06 -33.02
C VAL A 470 9.51 3.49 -33.56
N PRO A 471 10.64 4.18 -33.39
CA PRO A 471 10.84 5.52 -33.95
C PRO A 471 10.68 5.51 -35.49
N PRO A 472 10.02 6.52 -36.08
CA PRO A 472 9.69 6.52 -37.51
C PRO A 472 10.93 6.57 -38.41
N HIS A 473 11.98 7.27 -37.97
CA HIS A 473 13.25 7.43 -38.69
C HIS A 473 14.16 6.19 -38.66
N PHE A 474 13.79 5.12 -37.93
CA PHE A 474 14.61 3.92 -37.83
C PHE A 474 14.45 3.03 -39.06
N SER A 475 15.58 2.64 -39.66
CA SER A 475 15.60 1.72 -40.80
C SER A 475 15.18 0.31 -40.39
N ASN A 476 14.81 -0.55 -41.34
CA ASN A 476 14.47 -1.95 -41.06
C ASN A 476 15.61 -2.72 -40.36
N LYS A 477 16.87 -2.36 -40.64
CA LYS A 477 18.04 -2.93 -39.94
C LYS A 477 18.08 -2.50 -38.48
N ASP A 478 17.80 -1.22 -38.19
CA ASP A 478 17.80 -0.69 -36.81
C ASP A 478 16.69 -1.31 -35.97
N ARG A 479 15.53 -1.55 -36.59
CA ARG A 479 14.40 -2.23 -35.95
C ARG A 479 14.73 -3.66 -35.51
N GLN A 480 15.45 -4.41 -36.33
CA GLN A 480 15.88 -5.78 -36.00
C GLN A 480 16.88 -5.82 -34.84
N LYS A 481 17.68 -4.76 -34.66
CA LYS A 481 18.66 -4.64 -33.57
C LYS A 481 18.02 -4.33 -32.21
N LEU A 482 16.84 -3.71 -32.19
CA LEU A 482 16.05 -3.44 -30.98
C LEU A 482 15.32 -4.70 -30.47
N THR A 483 16.07 -5.79 -30.25
CA THR A 483 15.55 -7.03 -29.67
C THR A 483 15.06 -6.83 -28.23
N GLN A 484 14.29 -7.80 -27.71
CA GLN A 484 13.88 -7.82 -26.30
C GLN A 484 15.09 -7.71 -25.35
N ARG A 485 16.22 -8.34 -25.70
CA ARG A 485 17.47 -8.25 -24.93
C ARG A 485 18.01 -6.82 -24.92
N THR A 486 18.12 -6.18 -26.09
CA THR A 486 18.63 -4.81 -26.22
C THR A 486 17.77 -3.82 -25.45
N ARG A 487 16.44 -3.92 -25.56
CA ARG A 487 15.49 -3.07 -24.81
C ARG A 487 15.62 -3.27 -23.30
N ARG A 488 15.79 -4.52 -22.86
CA ARG A 488 15.98 -4.85 -21.44
C ARG A 488 17.29 -4.29 -20.90
N MET A 489 18.38 -4.36 -21.68
CA MET A 489 19.66 -3.76 -21.31
C MET A 489 19.53 -2.25 -21.20
N LEU A 490 18.97 -1.59 -22.24
CA LEU A 490 18.79 -0.13 -22.26
C LEU A 490 17.98 0.38 -21.07
N PHE A 491 16.87 -0.28 -20.73
CA PHE A 491 15.99 0.16 -19.65
C PHE A 491 16.59 -0.07 -18.24
N ASN A 492 17.50 -1.04 -18.09
CA ASN A 492 18.11 -1.39 -16.79
C ASN A 492 19.53 -0.83 -16.60
N GLU A 493 20.07 -0.19 -17.63
CA GLU A 493 21.42 0.37 -17.65
C GLU A 493 21.64 1.39 -16.52
N ILE A 494 20.79 2.41 -16.46
CA ILE A 494 20.98 3.54 -15.57
C ILE A 494 20.08 3.35 -14.34
N LYS A 495 20.72 3.04 -13.21
CA LYS A 495 20.03 2.67 -11.96
C LYS A 495 19.11 3.77 -11.42
N TYR A 496 19.45 5.03 -11.61
CA TYR A 496 18.72 6.19 -11.06
C TYR A 496 17.98 7.00 -12.14
N GLU A 497 17.77 6.43 -13.33
CA GLU A 497 17.00 7.09 -14.38
C GLU A 497 15.55 7.31 -13.94
N GLY A 498 15.01 8.49 -14.24
CA GLY A 498 13.68 8.91 -13.76
C GLY A 498 13.65 9.40 -12.32
N MET A 499 14.79 9.57 -11.64
CA MET A 499 14.84 10.23 -10.33
C MET A 499 14.89 11.77 -10.44
N ASN A 500 15.22 12.29 -11.61
CA ASN A 500 15.21 13.71 -11.99
C ASN A 500 14.19 13.96 -13.10
N GLY A 501 13.84 15.24 -13.32
CA GLY A 501 12.90 15.68 -14.34
C GLY A 501 11.61 16.25 -13.75
N VAL A 502 10.67 16.60 -14.63
CA VAL A 502 9.42 17.25 -14.21
C VAL A 502 8.53 16.30 -13.42
N ALA A 503 7.99 16.79 -12.30
CA ALA A 503 7.06 16.02 -11.50
C ALA A 503 5.72 15.85 -12.24
N THR A 504 5.18 14.62 -12.23
CA THR A 504 3.86 14.31 -12.79
C THR A 504 2.77 15.25 -12.25
N ARG A 505 2.83 15.58 -10.96
CA ARG A 505 1.87 16.47 -10.30
C ARG A 505 1.94 17.92 -10.80
N THR A 506 3.13 18.41 -11.12
CA THR A 506 3.32 19.76 -11.65
C THR A 506 2.57 19.92 -12.97
N LEU A 507 2.78 19.00 -13.92
CA LEU A 507 2.06 19.03 -15.20
C LEU A 507 0.56 18.76 -15.06
N GLN A 508 0.14 17.89 -14.14
CA GLN A 508 -1.29 17.69 -13.86
C GLN A 508 -1.97 18.97 -13.38
N ASN A 509 -1.34 19.70 -12.46
CA ASN A 509 -1.87 20.96 -11.94
C ASN A 509 -1.93 22.00 -13.07
N LEU A 510 -0.84 22.17 -13.83
CA LEU A 510 -0.79 23.13 -14.94
C LEU A 510 -1.86 22.85 -16.00
N ILE A 511 -2.08 21.58 -16.36
CA ILE A 511 -3.14 21.20 -17.30
C ILE A 511 -4.53 21.45 -16.69
N ALA A 512 -4.72 21.22 -15.39
CA ALA A 512 -5.98 21.48 -14.71
C ALA A 512 -6.27 22.99 -14.63
N ASP A 513 -5.29 23.80 -14.24
CA ASP A 513 -5.38 25.27 -14.18
C ASP A 513 -5.72 25.83 -15.56
N MET A 514 -5.08 25.32 -16.62
CA MET A 514 -5.43 25.64 -18.01
C MET A 514 -6.89 25.32 -18.33
N CYS A 515 -7.41 24.17 -17.88
CA CYS A 515 -8.82 23.80 -18.09
C CYS A 515 -9.79 24.73 -17.36
N GLU A 516 -9.39 25.31 -16.23
CA GLU A 516 -10.24 26.21 -15.45
C GLU A 516 -10.24 27.65 -16.00
N GLU A 517 -9.09 28.14 -16.46
CA GLU A 517 -8.94 29.50 -16.99
C GLU A 517 -9.48 29.66 -18.42
N THR A 518 -9.46 28.57 -19.19
CA THR A 518 -9.78 28.63 -20.61
C THR A 518 -11.27 28.88 -20.84
N LYS A 519 -11.59 30.00 -21.51
CA LYS A 519 -12.94 30.32 -21.99
C LYS A 519 -13.33 29.59 -23.28
N ALA A 520 -12.36 28.92 -23.92
CA ALA A 520 -12.58 28.19 -25.16
C ALA A 520 -13.22 26.82 -24.89
N ASP A 521 -14.02 26.33 -25.83
CA ASP A 521 -14.69 25.02 -25.71
C ASP A 521 -13.74 23.83 -25.93
N CYS A 522 -12.51 24.08 -26.40
CA CYS A 522 -11.54 23.04 -26.74
C CYS A 522 -10.10 23.41 -26.35
N ILE A 523 -9.38 22.43 -25.80
CA ILE A 523 -7.94 22.52 -25.56
C ILE A 523 -7.21 21.84 -26.71
N THR A 524 -6.21 22.53 -27.26
CA THR A 524 -5.40 22.08 -28.41
C THR A 524 -3.95 21.81 -28.00
N PRO A 525 -3.19 21.02 -28.79
CA PRO A 525 -1.77 20.80 -28.54
C PRO A 525 -0.93 22.09 -28.53
N PHE A 526 -1.33 23.10 -29.30
CA PHE A 526 -0.64 24.40 -29.31
C PHE A 526 -0.64 25.07 -27.93
N ARG A 527 -1.78 25.04 -27.23
CA ARG A 527 -1.86 25.62 -25.88
C ARG A 527 -0.99 24.85 -24.87
N VAL A 528 -0.82 23.54 -25.08
CA VAL A 528 0.12 22.74 -24.30
C VAL A 528 1.55 23.16 -24.56
N PHE A 529 1.94 23.39 -25.82
CA PHE A 529 3.30 23.86 -26.13
C PHE A 529 3.60 25.21 -25.48
N ASP A 530 2.68 26.17 -25.56
CA ASP A 530 2.84 27.48 -24.92
C ASP A 530 3.00 27.33 -23.39
N LEU A 531 2.20 26.46 -22.77
CA LEU A 531 2.30 26.17 -21.34
C LEU A 531 3.64 25.52 -20.95
N LEU A 532 4.18 24.65 -21.81
CA LEU A 532 5.49 24.03 -21.58
C LEU A 532 6.62 25.05 -21.73
N GLU A 533 6.51 25.98 -22.67
CA GLU A 533 7.45 27.10 -22.83
C GLU A 533 7.40 28.01 -21.60
N GLU A 534 6.20 28.44 -21.18
CA GLU A 534 5.98 29.22 -19.94
C GLU A 534 6.57 28.52 -18.70
N LEU A 535 6.46 27.19 -18.61
CA LEU A 535 7.04 26.40 -17.51
C LEU A 535 8.57 26.45 -17.51
N VAL A 536 9.20 26.35 -18.68
CA VAL A 536 10.67 26.40 -18.81
C VAL A 536 11.19 27.81 -18.49
N GLU A 537 10.45 28.85 -18.87
CA GLU A 537 10.80 30.25 -18.59
C GLU A 537 10.80 30.60 -17.10
N GLN A 538 10.07 29.86 -16.26
CA GLN A 538 10.07 30.05 -14.80
C GLN A 538 11.44 29.80 -14.14
N GLY A 539 12.34 29.09 -14.84
CA GLY A 539 13.73 28.90 -14.43
C GLY A 539 13.98 27.95 -13.24
N PRO A 540 15.26 27.72 -12.92
CA PRO A 540 15.67 26.75 -11.91
C PRO A 540 15.32 27.15 -10.47
N GLU A 541 14.98 28.41 -10.21
CA GLU A 541 14.55 28.87 -8.88
C GLU A 541 13.21 28.24 -8.46
N ASN A 542 12.33 27.96 -9.43
CA ASN A 542 11.02 27.37 -9.18
C ASN A 542 11.01 25.85 -9.40
N HIS A 543 11.88 25.35 -10.29
CA HIS A 543 11.95 23.92 -10.62
C HIS A 543 13.39 23.41 -10.68
N ASP A 544 13.81 22.63 -9.68
CA ASP A 544 15.18 22.11 -9.55
C ASP A 544 15.70 21.37 -10.79
N PHE A 545 14.83 20.71 -11.57
CA PHE A 545 15.24 19.95 -12.74
C PHE A 545 15.73 20.84 -13.90
N LEU A 546 15.33 22.13 -13.92
CA LEU A 546 15.78 23.10 -14.91
C LEU A 546 17.22 23.56 -14.68
N ALA A 547 17.83 23.23 -13.53
CA ALA A 547 19.22 23.56 -13.23
C ALA A 547 20.25 22.72 -14.01
N ARG A 548 19.80 21.73 -14.80
CA ARG A 548 20.68 20.88 -15.61
C ARG A 548 21.21 21.65 -16.82
N GLU A 549 22.51 21.53 -17.06
CA GLU A 549 23.14 22.09 -18.25
C GLU A 549 22.77 21.28 -19.50
N ALA A 550 22.55 21.98 -20.62
CA ALA A 550 22.21 21.35 -21.89
C ALA A 550 23.44 20.66 -22.49
N GLU A 551 23.30 19.38 -22.80
CA GLU A 551 24.34 18.55 -23.42
C GLU A 551 23.88 18.14 -24.84
N GLY A 552 24.11 19.02 -25.80
CA GLY A 552 23.67 18.82 -27.18
C GLY A 552 22.14 18.80 -27.27
N GLN A 553 21.56 17.65 -27.63
CA GLN A 553 20.10 17.46 -27.66
C GLN A 553 19.53 16.99 -26.32
N TRP A 554 20.36 16.76 -25.29
CA TRP A 554 19.92 16.34 -23.96
C TRP A 554 19.77 17.55 -23.06
N PHE A 555 18.73 17.52 -22.21
CA PHE A 555 18.39 18.59 -21.26
C PHE A 555 18.10 19.97 -21.88
N ASP A 556 18.01 20.09 -23.20
CA ASP A 556 17.48 21.26 -23.90
C ASP A 556 15.93 21.27 -23.84
N PHE A 557 15.39 21.71 -22.71
CA PHE A 557 13.96 21.65 -22.43
C PHE A 557 13.09 22.46 -23.40
N LEU A 558 13.62 23.57 -23.93
CA LEU A 558 12.94 24.39 -24.94
C LEU A 558 13.06 23.75 -26.33
N GLY A 559 14.23 23.18 -26.64
CA GLY A 559 14.42 22.35 -27.83
C GLY A 559 13.47 21.14 -27.87
N PHE A 560 13.13 20.55 -26.72
CA PHE A 560 12.14 19.47 -26.65
C PHE A 560 10.77 19.91 -27.19
N VAL A 561 10.31 21.13 -26.85
CA VAL A 561 9.04 21.65 -27.37
C VAL A 561 9.12 21.83 -28.88
N THR A 562 10.26 22.32 -29.40
CA THR A 562 10.48 22.47 -30.85
C THR A 562 10.44 21.13 -31.57
N VAL A 563 11.07 20.08 -31.00
CA VAL A 563 11.01 18.72 -31.55
C VAL A 563 9.58 18.19 -31.56
N LEU A 564 8.81 18.39 -30.48
CA LEU A 564 7.43 17.95 -30.40
C LEU A 564 6.48 18.70 -31.34
N ARG A 565 6.70 20.01 -31.55
CA ARG A 565 5.96 20.80 -32.56
C ARG A 565 6.16 20.20 -33.95
N ARG A 566 7.42 19.92 -34.32
CA ARG A 566 7.73 19.27 -35.60
C ARG A 566 7.11 17.87 -35.73
N GLU A 567 7.20 17.04 -34.69
CA GLU A 567 6.59 15.71 -34.70
C GLU A 567 5.07 15.79 -34.84
N TYR A 568 4.42 16.77 -34.21
CA TYR A 568 2.99 17.00 -34.36
C TYR A 568 2.62 17.44 -35.79
N ASP A 569 3.42 18.30 -36.42
CA ASP A 569 3.24 18.67 -37.82
C ASP A 569 3.34 17.45 -38.75
N GLU A 570 4.30 16.55 -38.50
CA GLU A 570 4.44 15.29 -39.25
C GLU A 570 3.24 14.34 -39.02
N ILE A 571 2.72 14.26 -37.79
CA ILE A 571 1.50 13.49 -37.47
C ILE A 571 0.30 14.08 -38.22
N LEU A 572 0.09 15.39 -38.15
CA LEU A 572 -1.02 16.06 -38.85
C LEU A 572 -0.92 15.89 -40.36
N ALA A 573 0.27 16.03 -40.95
CA ALA A 573 0.47 15.84 -42.38
C ALA A 573 0.11 14.39 -42.81
N SER A 574 0.49 13.41 -42.00
CA SER A 574 0.14 12.00 -42.22
C SER A 574 -1.37 11.74 -42.10
N GLU A 575 -2.01 12.26 -41.05
CA GLU A 575 -3.45 12.09 -40.81
C GLU A 575 -4.30 12.78 -41.89
N ILE A 576 -3.93 14.00 -42.29
CA ILE A 576 -4.57 14.72 -43.40
C ILE A 576 -4.38 13.95 -44.70
N GLY A 577 -3.16 13.47 -44.98
CA GLY A 577 -2.88 12.66 -46.16
C GLY A 577 -3.75 11.41 -46.23
N ASN A 578 -3.84 10.64 -45.13
CA ASN A 578 -4.69 9.44 -45.06
C ASN A 578 -6.18 9.79 -45.23
N SER A 579 -6.63 10.91 -44.65
CA SER A 579 -8.03 11.34 -44.75
C SER A 579 -8.42 11.80 -46.17
N ILE A 580 -7.46 12.27 -46.97
CA ILE A 580 -7.69 12.68 -48.37
C ILE A 580 -7.71 11.46 -49.31
N VAL A 581 -6.94 10.41 -49.00
CA VAL A 581 -6.85 9.20 -49.85
C VAL A 581 -8.10 8.30 -49.73
N ASP A 582 -8.81 8.34 -48.60
CA ASP A 582 -10.05 7.57 -48.39
C ASP A 582 -11.31 8.19 -49.02
N ILE A 583 -11.18 9.25 -49.82
CA ILE A 583 -12.28 9.75 -50.65
C ILE A 583 -12.11 9.16 -52.05
N ASP A 584 -12.53 7.90 -52.22
CA ASP A 584 -12.67 7.32 -53.55
C ASP A 584 -13.76 8.12 -54.30
N GLU A 585 -13.45 8.67 -55.48
CA GLU A 585 -14.37 9.48 -56.29
C GLU A 585 -15.69 8.73 -56.63
N ALA A 586 -15.75 7.42 -56.39
CA ALA A 586 -16.93 6.58 -56.57
C ALA A 586 -18.00 6.70 -55.46
N GLU A 587 -17.69 7.28 -54.29
CA GLU A 587 -18.68 7.49 -53.20
C GLU A 587 -19.23 8.93 -53.14
N MET A 588 -18.82 9.81 -54.07
CA MET A 588 -19.29 11.20 -54.15
C MET A 588 -20.37 11.46 -55.24
N GLU A 589 -20.82 10.43 -55.96
CA GLU A 589 -22.06 10.46 -56.79
C GLU A 589 -23.25 9.86 -56.02
#